data_AF-A0A5T0J768-F1
#
_entry.id   AF-A0A5T0J768-F1
#
_cell.length_a   1.000
_cell.length_b   1.000
_cell.length_c   1.000
_cell.angle_alpha   90.00
_cell.angle_beta   90.00
_cell.angle_gamma   90.00
#
_symmetry.space_group_name_H-M   'P 1'
#
loop_
_entity.id
_entity.type
_entity.pdbx_description
1 polymer ?
#
loop_
_entity_poly.entity_id
_entity_poly.type
_entity_poly.pdbx_seq_one_letter_code
_entity_poly.pdbx_strand_id
1 'polypeptide(L)'
;NTKDKNPIIWIDDPISSLDNNHIFFIFSLIENEIIKKDSFEQFFISTHNLDFLKYIKRLKKSKPKQNENDETEYEFPQYYFIERGVKESMETSEIKNLSKCLKKYTTEFNYLFEQIYNFKNIDDIHNEDLKTSIVYNFGNNLRKFLEIYLFFKYPNNFESLKQELIERFFNDTYQSDDIDKNQKIIAGVINRYQNEYSHLREILSRGMQPIDIEESKKIASFVLKMMKKNDKNQFKALVRSISNDE
;
A
#
# COMPACT_ATOMS: atom_id res chain seq x y z
N ASN A 1 33.50 -26.98 -6.23
CA ASN A 1 34.36 -26.42 -7.30
C ASN A 1 33.44 -25.81 -8.36
N THR A 2 33.06 -24.54 -8.20
CA THR A 2 32.07 -23.80 -9.02
C THR A 2 32.69 -22.68 -9.84
N LYS A 3 34.02 -22.58 -9.82
CA LYS A 3 34.77 -21.64 -10.66
C LYS A 3 34.45 -21.92 -12.13
N ASP A 4 34.11 -20.86 -12.87
CA ASP A 4 33.75 -20.89 -14.30
C ASP A 4 32.46 -21.66 -14.65
N LYS A 5 31.59 -21.90 -13.66
CA LYS A 5 30.22 -22.37 -13.88
C LYS A 5 29.25 -21.25 -13.53
N ASN A 6 28.13 -21.15 -14.27
CA ASN A 6 26.97 -20.35 -13.88
C ASN A 6 26.02 -21.25 -13.05
N PRO A 7 26.16 -21.31 -11.71
CA PRO A 7 25.31 -22.16 -10.89
C PRO A 7 23.88 -21.62 -10.79
N ILE A 8 22.97 -22.50 -10.37
CA ILE A 8 21.71 -22.08 -9.74
C ILE A 8 22.03 -21.81 -8.27
N ILE A 9 21.71 -20.61 -7.79
CA ILE A 9 21.91 -20.18 -6.40
C ILE A 9 20.56 -20.10 -5.70
N TRP A 10 20.45 -20.75 -4.54
CA TRP A 10 19.28 -20.66 -3.66
C TRP A 10 19.74 -20.22 -2.27
N ILE A 11 19.19 -19.13 -1.75
CA ILE A 11 19.45 -18.64 -0.39
C ILE A 11 18.13 -18.67 0.39
N ASP A 12 18.10 -19.50 1.44
CA ASP A 12 16.95 -19.60 2.34
C ASP A 12 17.13 -18.71 3.56
N ASP A 13 16.16 -17.80 3.75
CA ASP A 13 16.03 -16.85 4.84
C ASP A 13 17.35 -16.19 5.31
N PRO A 14 17.98 -15.34 4.48
CA PRO A 14 19.34 -14.85 4.71
C PRO A 14 19.51 -13.92 5.93
N ILE A 15 18.40 -13.55 6.57
CA ILE A 15 18.40 -12.73 7.78
C ILE A 15 17.81 -13.46 8.98
N SER A 16 17.69 -14.79 8.91
CA SER A 16 17.19 -15.60 10.02
C SER A 16 17.98 -15.29 11.30
N SER A 17 17.28 -14.99 12.39
CA SER A 17 17.88 -14.69 13.71
C SER A 17 18.81 -13.45 13.75
N LEU A 18 18.81 -12.60 12.72
CA LEU A 18 19.53 -11.33 12.74
C LEU A 18 18.62 -10.20 13.23
N ASP A 19 19.20 -9.22 13.91
CA ASP A 19 18.48 -7.98 14.21
C ASP A 19 18.25 -7.16 12.93
N ASN A 20 17.35 -6.19 13.01
CA ASN A 20 17.00 -5.33 11.87
C ASN A 20 18.20 -4.52 11.31
N ASN A 21 19.31 -4.38 12.05
CA ASN A 21 20.48 -3.64 11.59
C ASN A 21 21.25 -4.40 10.51
N HIS A 22 21.14 -5.72 10.43
CA HIS A 22 21.86 -6.54 9.47
C HIS A 22 21.19 -6.61 8.09
N ILE A 23 19.92 -6.18 7.98
CA ILE A 23 19.16 -6.13 6.72
C ILE A 23 19.96 -5.42 5.62
N PHE A 24 20.54 -4.26 5.94
CA PHE A 24 21.30 -3.47 4.97
C PHE A 24 22.59 -4.15 4.52
N PHE A 25 23.29 -4.78 5.45
CA PHE A 25 24.54 -5.47 5.16
C PHE A 25 24.29 -6.68 4.26
N ILE A 26 23.34 -7.53 4.62
CA ILE A 26 22.98 -8.73 3.85
C ILE A 26 22.45 -8.35 2.46
N PHE A 27 21.58 -7.34 2.38
CA PHE A 27 21.12 -6.82 1.09
C PHE A 27 22.30 -6.33 0.22
N SER A 28 23.21 -5.55 0.79
CA SER A 28 24.38 -5.02 0.06
C SER A 28 25.32 -6.13 -0.41
N LEU A 29 25.47 -7.19 0.39
CA LEU A 29 26.29 -8.35 0.03
C LEU A 29 25.67 -9.11 -1.14
N ILE A 30 24.36 -9.40 -1.09
CA ILE A 30 23.65 -10.04 -2.21
C ILE A 30 23.73 -9.18 -3.47
N GLU A 31 23.52 -7.87 -3.36
CA GLU A 31 23.56 -6.97 -4.51
C GLU A 31 24.95 -6.96 -5.16
N ASN A 32 26.02 -6.78 -4.38
CA ASN A 32 27.36 -6.60 -4.93
C ASN A 32 28.06 -7.91 -5.29
N GLU A 33 27.85 -8.97 -4.51
CA GLU A 33 28.58 -10.23 -4.67
C GLU A 33 27.84 -11.23 -5.55
N ILE A 34 26.52 -11.10 -5.71
CA ILE A 34 25.72 -12.03 -6.52
C ILE A 34 25.16 -11.29 -7.73
N ILE A 35 24.31 -10.29 -7.52
CA ILE A 35 23.54 -9.64 -8.61
C ILE A 35 24.46 -8.89 -9.59
N LYS A 36 25.38 -8.06 -9.08
CA LYS A 36 26.28 -7.26 -9.95
C LYS A 36 27.38 -8.08 -10.60
N LYS A 37 27.84 -9.17 -9.96
CA LYS A 37 28.84 -10.09 -10.54
C LYS A 37 28.25 -10.97 -11.64
N ASP A 38 26.93 -11.16 -11.60
CA ASP A 38 26.16 -11.90 -12.59
C ASP A 38 26.71 -13.29 -12.93
N SER A 39 27.30 -13.95 -11.94
CA SER A 39 27.93 -15.26 -12.07
C SER A 39 26.98 -16.38 -11.65
N PHE A 40 25.76 -16.39 -12.19
CA PHE A 40 24.73 -17.39 -11.91
C PHE A 40 23.79 -17.58 -13.11
N GLU A 41 23.22 -18.77 -13.25
CA GLU A 41 22.18 -19.06 -14.24
C GLU A 41 20.81 -18.62 -13.73
N GLN A 42 20.51 -18.95 -12.48
CA GLN A 42 19.28 -18.55 -11.78
C GLN A 42 19.59 -18.23 -10.32
N PHE A 43 18.92 -17.20 -9.78
CA PHE A 43 19.06 -16.80 -8.39
C PHE A 43 17.69 -16.79 -7.71
N PHE A 44 17.58 -17.56 -6.63
CA PHE A 44 16.41 -17.66 -5.80
C PHE A 44 16.72 -17.23 -4.37
N ILE A 45 15.77 -16.51 -3.78
CA ILE A 45 15.82 -16.08 -2.40
C ILE A 45 14.46 -16.31 -1.76
N SER A 46 14.43 -17.04 -0.65
CA SER A 46 13.25 -17.18 0.21
C SER A 46 13.46 -16.39 1.50
N THR A 47 12.39 -15.81 2.03
CA THR A 47 12.39 -15.16 3.34
C THR A 47 10.97 -15.07 3.87
N HIS A 48 10.83 -15.07 5.19
CA HIS A 48 9.56 -14.75 5.85
C HIS A 48 9.49 -13.28 6.31
N ASN A 49 10.59 -12.51 6.15
CA ASN A 49 10.70 -11.15 6.64
C ASN A 49 10.25 -10.13 5.57
N LEU A 50 9.15 -9.43 5.85
CA LEU A 50 8.57 -8.44 4.95
C LEU A 50 9.40 -7.16 4.79
N ASP A 51 10.19 -6.79 5.80
CA ASP A 51 11.08 -5.63 5.71
C ASP A 51 12.24 -5.91 4.75
N PHE A 52 12.80 -7.11 4.80
CA PHE A 52 13.82 -7.54 3.84
C PHE A 52 13.26 -7.66 2.42
N LEU A 53 12.03 -8.16 2.26
CA LEU A 53 11.34 -8.19 0.96
C LEU A 53 11.26 -6.79 0.31
N LYS A 54 11.09 -5.70 1.08
CA LYS A 54 11.11 -4.32 0.53
C LYS A 54 12.43 -3.99 -0.15
N TYR A 55 13.55 -4.49 0.37
CA TYR A 55 14.87 -4.29 -0.24
C TYR A 55 15.07 -5.20 -1.44
N ILE A 56 14.71 -6.48 -1.33
CA ILE A 56 14.79 -7.43 -2.46
C ILE A 56 13.97 -6.96 -3.66
N LYS A 57 12.84 -6.27 -3.44
CA LYS A 57 12.05 -5.65 -4.51
C LYS A 57 12.80 -4.60 -5.33
N ARG A 58 13.87 -4.03 -4.76
CA ARG A 58 14.71 -3.01 -5.42
C ARG A 58 15.90 -3.62 -6.14
N LEU A 59 16.16 -4.92 -5.98
CA LEU A 59 17.18 -5.60 -6.77
C LEU A 59 16.81 -5.49 -8.24
N LYS A 60 17.80 -5.15 -9.05
CA LYS A 60 17.67 -5.07 -10.49
C LYS A 60 18.97 -5.55 -11.10
N LYS A 61 18.87 -6.41 -12.09
CA LYS A 61 20.00 -6.88 -12.88
C LYS A 61 20.10 -6.00 -14.12
N SER A 62 21.28 -5.46 -14.41
CA SER A 62 21.48 -4.70 -15.65
C SER A 62 21.48 -5.69 -16.81
N LYS A 63 20.70 -5.42 -17.86
CA LYS A 63 20.80 -6.22 -19.08
C LYS A 63 22.10 -5.90 -19.81
N PRO A 64 22.71 -6.87 -20.50
CA PRO A 64 23.85 -6.60 -21.36
C PRO A 64 23.44 -5.60 -22.44
N LYS A 65 24.20 -4.52 -22.58
CA LYS A 65 24.00 -3.54 -23.66
C LYS A 65 24.35 -4.19 -25.00
N GLN A 66 23.53 -3.96 -26.02
CA GLN A 66 23.83 -4.42 -27.37
C GLN A 66 24.75 -3.43 -28.10
N ASN A 67 24.60 -2.12 -27.85
CA ASN A 67 25.47 -1.06 -28.35
C ASN A 67 25.90 -0.08 -27.22
N GLU A 68 27.02 0.62 -27.40
CA GLU A 68 27.53 1.59 -26.42
C GLU A 68 26.55 2.74 -26.13
N ASN A 69 25.75 3.12 -27.14
CA ASN A 69 24.77 4.21 -27.06
C ASN A 69 23.42 3.79 -26.47
N ASP A 70 23.19 2.49 -26.22
CA ASP A 70 21.91 2.03 -25.69
C ASP A 70 21.73 2.46 -24.23
N GLU A 71 20.50 2.84 -23.88
CA GLU A 71 20.12 3.06 -22.49
C GLU A 71 20.28 1.77 -21.69
N THR A 72 20.61 1.90 -20.41
CA THR A 72 20.82 0.72 -19.56
C THR A 72 19.47 0.16 -19.17
N GLU A 73 19.08 -0.96 -19.78
CA GLU A 73 17.88 -1.68 -19.39
C GLU A 73 18.11 -2.51 -18.13
N TYR A 74 17.04 -2.72 -17.38
CA TYR A 74 17.07 -3.51 -16.15
C TYR A 74 16.06 -4.66 -16.21
N GLU A 75 16.44 -5.79 -15.64
CA GLU A 75 15.56 -6.92 -15.35
C GLU A 75 15.23 -6.92 -13.85
N PHE A 76 13.95 -7.13 -13.54
CA PHE A 76 13.44 -7.14 -12.18
C PHE A 76 13.08 -8.57 -11.72
N PRO A 77 13.29 -8.90 -10.44
CA PRO A 77 12.92 -10.20 -9.90
C PRO A 77 11.43 -10.51 -10.05
N GLN A 78 11.11 -11.79 -10.22
CA GLN A 78 9.74 -12.28 -10.08
C GLN A 78 9.45 -12.62 -8.62
N TYR A 79 8.25 -12.30 -8.14
CA TYR A 79 7.85 -12.50 -6.74
C TYR A 79 6.74 -13.53 -6.60
N TYR A 80 6.96 -14.45 -5.66
CA TYR A 80 6.06 -15.55 -5.33
C TYR A 80 5.83 -15.62 -3.81
N PHE A 81 4.77 -16.32 -3.40
CA PHE A 81 4.47 -16.64 -2.01
C PHE A 81 4.15 -18.13 -1.90
N ILE A 82 4.59 -18.77 -0.81
CA ILE A 82 4.22 -20.15 -0.50
C ILE A 82 2.97 -20.10 0.37
N GLU A 83 1.84 -20.53 -0.17
CA GLU A 83 0.57 -20.57 0.55
C GLU A 83 0.30 -21.99 1.05
N ARG A 84 0.10 -22.13 2.36
CA ARG A 84 -0.36 -23.38 2.96
C ARG A 84 -1.88 -23.48 2.84
N GLY A 85 -2.37 -24.62 2.39
CA GLY A 85 -3.79 -24.91 2.25
C GLY A 85 -4.17 -26.28 2.81
N VAL A 86 -5.47 -26.56 2.80
CA VAL A 86 -6.01 -27.89 3.12
C VAL A 86 -6.89 -28.33 1.95
N LYS A 87 -6.58 -29.48 1.35
CA LYS A 87 -7.43 -30.13 0.34
C LYS A 87 -7.77 -31.52 0.84
N GLU A 88 -9.07 -31.83 0.89
CA GLU A 88 -9.56 -33.16 1.27
C GLU A 88 -8.97 -33.67 2.60
N SER A 89 -8.89 -32.79 3.60
CA SER A 89 -8.29 -33.06 4.92
C SER A 89 -6.77 -33.32 4.92
N MET A 90 -6.08 -33.00 3.84
CA MET A 90 -4.62 -33.11 3.71
C MET A 90 -3.97 -31.73 3.61
N GLU A 91 -2.88 -31.53 4.35
CA GLU A 91 -2.11 -30.29 4.26
C GLU A 91 -1.40 -30.20 2.91
N THR A 92 -1.50 -29.05 2.27
CA THR A 92 -0.90 -28.77 0.97
C THR A 92 -0.13 -27.46 1.04
N SER A 93 0.82 -27.28 0.13
CA SER A 93 1.52 -26.01 -0.06
C SER A 93 1.65 -25.74 -1.55
N GLU A 94 1.35 -24.52 -1.95
CA GLU A 94 1.38 -24.10 -3.35
C GLU A 94 2.21 -22.82 -3.49
N ILE A 95 3.05 -22.76 -4.52
CA ILE A 95 3.75 -21.53 -4.90
C ILE A 95 2.81 -20.72 -5.77
N LYS A 96 2.39 -19.56 -5.29
CA LYS A 96 1.55 -18.62 -6.04
C LYS A 96 2.32 -17.35 -6.35
N ASN A 97 1.88 -16.64 -7.38
CA ASN A 97 2.35 -15.29 -7.64
C ASN A 97 2.07 -14.39 -6.42
N LEU A 98 3.02 -13.54 -6.05
CA LEU A 98 2.81 -12.55 -4.99
C LEU A 98 1.58 -11.70 -5.32
N SER A 99 0.73 -11.46 -4.31
CA SER A 99 -0.54 -10.75 -4.52
C SER A 99 -0.31 -9.39 -5.18
N LYS A 100 -1.26 -8.97 -6.03
CA LYS A 100 -1.18 -7.67 -6.71
C LYS A 100 -0.99 -6.52 -5.71
N CYS A 101 -1.62 -6.60 -4.54
CA CYS A 101 -1.45 -5.61 -3.48
C CYS A 101 0.01 -5.50 -3.03
N LEU A 102 0.67 -6.62 -2.75
CA LEU A 102 2.07 -6.62 -2.32
C LEU A 102 3.01 -6.28 -3.48
N LYS A 103 2.67 -6.58 -4.74
CA LYS A 103 3.50 -6.19 -5.89
C LYS A 103 3.37 -4.69 -6.21
N LYS A 104 2.14 -4.16 -6.27
CA LYS A 104 1.79 -2.82 -6.74
C LYS A 104 2.10 -1.73 -5.72
N TYR A 105 1.78 -1.95 -4.45
CA TYR A 105 1.88 -0.89 -3.45
C TYR A 105 3.17 -0.97 -2.63
N THR A 106 3.82 0.20 -2.45
CA THR A 106 4.94 0.33 -1.52
C THR A 106 4.49 0.13 -0.07
N THR A 107 3.31 0.66 0.29
CA THR A 107 2.74 0.56 1.64
C THR A 107 1.22 0.47 1.56
N GLU A 108 0.56 0.02 2.65
CA GLU A 108 -0.90 0.04 2.76
C GLU A 108 -1.48 1.44 2.53
N PHE A 109 -0.73 2.49 2.85
CA PHE A 109 -1.14 3.88 2.61
C PHE A 109 -1.43 4.16 1.11
N ASN A 110 -0.62 3.63 0.19
CA ASN A 110 -0.87 3.76 -1.25
C ASN A 110 -2.13 3.02 -1.68
N TYR A 111 -2.33 1.80 -1.16
CA TYR A 111 -3.54 1.01 -1.40
C TYR A 111 -4.79 1.75 -0.93
N LEU A 112 -4.77 2.25 0.31
CA LEU A 112 -5.88 2.98 0.91
C LEU A 112 -6.22 4.25 0.11
N PHE A 113 -5.20 4.97 -0.36
CA PHE A 113 -5.40 6.10 -1.27
C PHE A 113 -6.09 5.67 -2.57
N GLU A 114 -5.64 4.58 -3.20
CA GLU A 114 -6.29 4.07 -4.42
C GLU A 114 -7.75 3.70 -4.16
N GLN A 115 -8.08 3.08 -3.03
CA GLN A 115 -9.47 2.73 -2.70
C GLN A 115 -10.36 3.97 -2.60
N ILE A 116 -9.88 5.04 -1.96
CA ILE A 116 -10.62 6.33 -1.88
C ILE A 116 -10.73 6.98 -3.26
N TYR A 117 -9.65 6.93 -4.05
CA TYR A 117 -9.62 7.47 -5.41
C TYR A 117 -10.59 6.75 -6.34
N ASN A 118 -10.61 5.41 -6.29
CA ASN A 118 -11.49 4.57 -7.07
C ASN A 118 -12.96 4.74 -6.65
N PHE A 119 -13.24 4.93 -5.36
CA PHE A 119 -14.62 5.18 -4.91
C PHE A 119 -15.20 6.45 -5.55
N LYS A 120 -14.39 7.51 -5.69
CA LYS A 120 -14.84 8.73 -6.39
C LYS A 120 -15.36 8.43 -7.81
N ASN A 121 -14.75 7.46 -8.50
CA ASN A 121 -15.08 7.05 -9.87
C ASN A 121 -15.76 5.67 -9.89
N ILE A 122 -16.51 5.31 -8.84
CA ILE A 122 -17.11 3.96 -8.67
C ILE A 122 -18.09 3.57 -9.80
N ASP A 123 -18.62 4.55 -10.53
CA ASP A 123 -19.51 4.33 -11.67
C ASP A 123 -18.77 3.78 -12.89
N ASP A 124 -17.47 4.08 -13.02
CA ASP A 124 -16.61 3.61 -14.11
C ASP A 124 -16.14 2.16 -13.89
N ILE A 125 -16.41 1.58 -12.71
CA ILE A 125 -16.02 0.22 -12.36
C ILE A 125 -17.11 -0.76 -12.79
N HIS A 126 -16.85 -1.51 -13.86
CA HIS A 126 -17.78 -2.50 -14.41
C HIS A 126 -17.72 -3.87 -13.72
N ASN A 127 -16.65 -4.19 -13.00
CA ASN A 127 -16.56 -5.45 -12.25
C ASN A 127 -17.38 -5.34 -10.96
N GLU A 128 -18.48 -6.09 -10.87
CA GLU A 128 -19.43 -6.02 -9.74
C GLU A 128 -18.81 -6.45 -8.41
N ASP A 129 -17.95 -7.48 -8.39
CA ASP A 129 -17.29 -7.95 -7.17
C ASP A 129 -16.33 -6.89 -6.61
N LEU A 130 -15.54 -6.27 -7.47
CA LEU A 130 -14.65 -5.17 -7.12
C LEU A 130 -15.43 -3.95 -6.65
N LYS A 131 -16.51 -3.60 -7.35
CA LYS A 131 -17.40 -2.49 -6.97
C LYS A 131 -17.98 -2.73 -5.59
N THR A 132 -18.50 -3.93 -5.34
CA THR A 132 -19.05 -4.35 -4.03
C THR A 132 -17.98 -4.24 -2.94
N SER A 133 -16.78 -4.77 -3.18
CA SER A 133 -15.67 -4.70 -2.23
C SER A 133 -15.28 -3.26 -1.88
N ILE A 134 -15.18 -2.37 -2.88
CA ILE A 134 -14.87 -0.95 -2.66
C ILE A 134 -15.98 -0.27 -1.86
N VAL A 135 -17.24 -0.55 -2.20
CA VAL A 135 -18.42 0.02 -1.53
C VAL A 135 -18.45 -0.33 -0.05
N TYR A 136 -18.39 -1.63 0.26
CA TYR A 136 -18.54 -2.11 1.64
C TYR A 136 -17.29 -1.90 2.52
N ASN A 137 -16.11 -1.72 1.93
CA ASN A 137 -14.89 -1.43 2.69
C ASN A 137 -14.59 0.07 2.83
N PHE A 138 -15.37 0.96 2.21
CA PHE A 138 -15.04 2.39 2.15
C PHE A 138 -14.87 3.04 3.52
N GLY A 139 -15.78 2.81 4.46
CA GLY A 139 -15.68 3.40 5.81
C GLY A 139 -14.38 3.01 6.52
N ASN A 140 -14.03 1.72 6.46
CA ASN A 140 -12.78 1.19 7.02
C ASN A 140 -11.55 1.75 6.34
N ASN A 141 -11.54 1.76 5.00
CA ASN A 141 -10.41 2.27 4.21
C ASN A 141 -10.20 3.76 4.45
N LEU A 142 -11.28 4.53 4.49
CA LEU A 142 -11.25 5.97 4.76
C LEU A 142 -10.72 6.26 6.16
N ARG A 143 -11.14 5.51 7.18
CA ARG A 143 -10.62 5.65 8.56
C ARG A 143 -9.12 5.42 8.61
N LYS A 144 -8.65 4.25 8.18
CA LYS A 144 -7.23 3.90 8.16
C LYS A 144 -6.39 4.91 7.38
N PHE A 145 -6.91 5.37 6.23
CA PHE A 145 -6.22 6.36 5.42
C PHE A 145 -6.02 7.68 6.16
N LEU A 146 -7.10 8.24 6.73
CA LEU A 146 -7.02 9.49 7.47
C LEU A 146 -6.16 9.35 8.74
N GLU A 147 -6.13 8.17 9.38
CA GLU A 147 -5.26 7.90 10.54
C GLU A 147 -3.80 8.11 10.16
N ILE A 148 -3.36 7.43 9.10
CA ILE A 148 -1.99 7.51 8.61
C ILE A 148 -1.69 8.93 8.07
N TYR A 149 -2.58 9.47 7.24
CA TYR A 149 -2.38 10.77 6.60
C TYR A 149 -2.27 11.91 7.63
N LEU A 150 -3.17 11.94 8.61
CA LEU A 150 -3.19 12.99 9.63
C LEU A 150 -2.08 12.84 10.64
N PHE A 151 -1.67 11.60 10.97
CA PHE A 151 -0.52 11.37 11.82
C PHE A 151 0.76 12.00 11.24
N PHE A 152 1.02 11.79 9.94
CA PHE A 152 2.18 12.40 9.28
C PHE A 152 2.04 13.91 9.09
N LYS A 153 0.82 14.41 8.84
CA LYS A 153 0.58 15.86 8.64
C LYS A 153 0.64 16.64 9.96
N TYR A 154 0.16 16.04 11.05
CA TYR A 154 0.10 16.63 12.38
C TYR A 154 0.71 15.64 13.37
N PRO A 155 2.05 15.51 13.42
CA PRO A 155 2.72 14.57 14.30
C PRO A 155 2.53 15.01 15.75
N ASN A 156 1.52 14.46 16.41
CA ASN A 156 1.17 14.73 17.80
C ASN A 156 0.96 13.41 18.54
N ASN A 157 1.23 13.40 19.84
CA ASN A 157 1.19 12.20 20.68
C ASN A 157 -0.26 11.76 21.02
N PHE A 158 -1.24 12.02 20.14
CA PHE A 158 -2.60 11.54 20.38
C PHE A 158 -2.72 10.08 19.95
N GLU A 159 -3.31 9.29 20.84
CA GLU A 159 -3.47 7.83 20.73
C GLU A 159 -4.49 7.41 19.66
N SER A 160 -5.26 8.35 19.09
CA SER A 160 -6.29 8.09 18.08
C SER A 160 -6.63 9.30 17.22
N LEU A 161 -7.33 9.04 16.11
CA LEU A 161 -7.87 10.04 15.20
C LEU A 161 -9.01 10.81 15.89
N LYS A 162 -8.65 11.82 16.67
CA LYS A 162 -9.62 12.67 17.35
C LYS A 162 -10.38 13.48 16.31
N GLN A 163 -11.69 13.68 16.53
CA GLN A 163 -12.54 14.54 15.72
C GLN A 163 -11.90 15.92 15.46
N GLU A 164 -11.17 16.45 16.44
CA GLU A 164 -10.39 17.69 16.32
C GLU A 164 -9.36 17.67 15.17
N LEU A 165 -8.72 16.54 14.89
CA LEU A 165 -7.74 16.42 13.80
C LEU A 165 -8.43 16.41 12.43
N ILE A 166 -9.58 15.76 12.34
CA ILE A 166 -10.44 15.81 11.15
C ILE A 166 -10.89 17.25 10.91
N GLU A 167 -11.38 17.93 11.94
CA GLU A 167 -11.79 19.33 11.87
C GLU A 167 -10.61 20.23 11.44
N ARG A 168 -9.43 20.06 12.02
CA ARG A 168 -8.20 20.80 11.64
C ARG A 168 -7.79 20.56 10.19
N PHE A 169 -7.86 19.32 9.72
CA PHE A 169 -7.54 18.97 8.33
C PHE A 169 -8.44 19.68 7.33
N PHE A 170 -9.72 19.80 7.68
CA PHE A 170 -10.69 20.43 6.80
C PHE A 170 -10.64 21.95 6.86
N ASN A 171 -10.26 22.54 7.99
CA ASN A 171 -10.25 23.99 8.20
C ASN A 171 -8.96 24.70 7.75
N ASP A 172 -7.88 23.97 7.45
CA ASP A 172 -6.61 24.51 6.89
C ASP A 172 -6.02 25.71 7.68
N THR A 173 -6.21 25.77 9.00
CA THR A 173 -5.69 26.88 9.80
C THR A 173 -5.01 26.39 11.08
N TYR A 174 -3.72 26.67 11.17
CA TYR A 174 -2.97 26.60 12.42
C TYR A 174 -3.33 27.77 13.36
N GLN A 175 -4.07 28.79 12.87
CA GLN A 175 -4.23 30.10 13.53
C GLN A 175 -5.52 30.89 13.18
N SER A 176 -6.69 30.28 12.96
CA SER A 176 -7.93 31.08 12.86
C SER A 176 -9.09 30.48 13.64
N ASP A 177 -9.66 31.29 14.53
CA ASP A 177 -10.87 30.97 15.30
C ASP A 177 -12.15 31.05 14.44
N ASP A 178 -12.06 31.52 13.19
CA ASP A 178 -13.16 31.54 12.23
C ASP A 178 -13.30 30.19 11.53
N ILE A 179 -14.03 29.29 12.18
CA ILE A 179 -14.38 27.98 11.64
C ILE A 179 -15.47 28.15 10.57
N ASP A 180 -15.20 27.72 9.32
CA ASP A 180 -16.26 27.53 8.34
C ASP A 180 -17.22 26.44 8.87
N LYS A 181 -18.41 26.88 9.30
CA LYS A 181 -19.45 26.02 9.89
C LYS A 181 -19.77 24.83 8.99
N ASN A 182 -19.66 24.97 7.67
CA ASN A 182 -19.89 23.88 6.72
C ASN A 182 -18.78 22.82 6.77
N GLN A 183 -17.52 23.22 6.92
CA GLN A 183 -16.39 22.29 7.00
C GLN A 183 -16.40 21.50 8.30
N LYS A 184 -16.79 22.14 9.42
CA LYS A 184 -17.00 21.45 10.70
C LYS A 184 -18.14 20.42 10.64
N ILE A 185 -19.23 20.74 9.95
CA ILE A 185 -20.33 19.80 9.74
C ILE A 185 -19.85 18.60 8.92
N ILE A 186 -19.10 18.83 7.83
CA ILE A 186 -18.57 17.76 6.98
C ILE A 186 -17.55 16.89 7.74
N ALA A 187 -16.68 17.50 8.56
CA ALA A 187 -15.77 16.78 9.45
C ALA A 187 -16.54 15.85 10.40
N GLY A 188 -17.62 16.35 11.00
CA GLY A 188 -18.49 15.57 11.88
C GLY A 188 -19.26 14.48 11.15
N VAL A 189 -19.64 14.68 9.88
CA VAL A 189 -20.24 13.66 9.01
C VAL A 189 -19.23 12.56 8.71
N ILE A 190 -18.00 12.92 8.35
CA ILE A 190 -16.95 11.94 8.04
C ILE A 190 -16.57 11.12 9.26
N ASN A 191 -16.41 11.76 10.42
CA ASN A 191 -16.12 11.07 11.68
C ASN A 191 -17.25 10.09 12.06
N ARG A 192 -18.51 10.51 11.92
CA ARG A 192 -19.67 9.64 12.15
C ARG A 192 -19.72 8.49 11.16
N TYR A 193 -19.59 8.78 9.87
CA TYR A 193 -19.55 7.78 8.80
C TYR A 193 -18.48 6.72 9.05
N GLN A 194 -17.25 7.14 9.36
CA GLN A 194 -16.17 6.23 9.71
C GLN A 194 -16.53 5.35 10.90
N ASN A 195 -16.94 5.95 12.02
CA ASN A 195 -17.27 5.20 13.23
C ASN A 195 -18.43 4.21 13.02
N GLU A 196 -19.48 4.61 12.30
CA GLU A 196 -20.65 3.76 12.06
C GLU A 196 -20.34 2.57 11.16
N TYR A 197 -19.59 2.78 10.07
CA TYR A 197 -19.28 1.74 9.09
C TYR A 197 -17.99 0.97 9.40
N SER A 198 -17.17 1.41 10.37
CA SER A 198 -16.00 0.64 10.86
C SER A 198 -16.21 -0.10 12.17
N HIS A 199 -17.25 0.25 12.95
CA HIS A 199 -17.54 -0.37 14.25
C HIS A 199 -19.02 -0.79 14.35
N LEU A 200 -19.37 -1.88 13.65
CA LEU A 200 -20.72 -2.48 13.66
C LEU A 200 -21.15 -3.09 15.01
N ARG A 201 -20.29 -3.06 16.04
CA ARG A 201 -20.47 -3.77 17.31
C ARG A 201 -21.66 -3.27 18.12
N GLU A 202 -22.07 -2.01 17.94
CA GLU A 202 -23.09 -1.38 18.79
C GLU A 202 -24.52 -1.50 18.24
N ILE A 203 -24.70 -1.60 16.92
CA ILE A 203 -26.04 -1.64 16.30
C ILE A 203 -26.01 -2.58 15.07
N LEU A 204 -26.47 -3.82 15.25
CA LEU A 204 -26.51 -4.85 14.21
C LEU A 204 -27.35 -4.45 12.98
N SER A 205 -28.39 -3.64 13.16
CA SER A 205 -29.23 -3.16 12.05
C SER A 205 -28.49 -2.27 11.06
N ARG A 206 -27.34 -1.70 11.44
CA ARG A 206 -26.48 -0.93 10.52
C ARG A 206 -25.83 -1.80 9.44
N GLY A 207 -25.57 -3.07 9.73
CA GLY A 207 -25.09 -4.04 8.74
C GLY A 207 -26.18 -4.55 7.79
N MET A 208 -27.45 -4.20 8.04
CA MET A 208 -28.62 -4.63 7.27
C MET A 208 -29.10 -3.56 6.28
N GLN A 209 -28.54 -2.35 6.32
CA GLN A 209 -28.89 -1.26 5.41
C GLN A 209 -27.88 -1.18 4.26
N PRO A 210 -28.34 -0.96 3.02
CA PRO A 210 -27.45 -0.68 1.91
C PRO A 210 -26.68 0.63 2.16
N ILE A 211 -25.41 0.66 1.77
CA ILE A 211 -24.58 1.85 1.90
C ILE A 211 -25.06 2.92 0.90
N ASP A 212 -25.17 4.17 1.36
CA ASP A 212 -25.42 5.31 0.48
C ASP A 212 -24.16 5.62 -0.35
N ILE A 213 -24.17 5.15 -1.60
CA ILE A 213 -23.07 5.33 -2.55
C ILE A 213 -22.88 6.82 -2.89
N GLU A 214 -23.95 7.61 -2.96
CA GLU A 214 -23.88 9.03 -3.34
C GLU A 214 -23.29 9.87 -2.21
N GLU A 215 -23.65 9.59 -0.96
CA GLU A 215 -23.00 10.20 0.20
C GLU A 215 -21.51 9.84 0.25
N SER A 216 -21.18 8.57 0.04
CA SER A 216 -19.81 8.08 0.04
C SER A 216 -18.95 8.71 -1.07
N LYS A 217 -19.50 8.91 -2.27
CA LYS A 217 -18.85 9.65 -3.37
C LYS A 217 -18.56 11.10 -3.00
N LYS A 218 -19.51 11.77 -2.33
CA LYS A 218 -19.32 13.15 -1.85
C LYS A 218 -18.20 13.22 -0.83
N ILE A 219 -18.14 12.27 0.10
CA ILE A 219 -17.07 12.17 1.10
C ILE A 219 -15.71 11.96 0.41
N ALA A 220 -15.60 10.97 -0.48
CA ALA A 220 -14.36 10.68 -1.21
C ALA A 220 -13.89 11.91 -2.01
N SER A 221 -14.80 12.55 -2.75
CA SER A 221 -14.51 13.76 -3.53
C SER A 221 -14.03 14.91 -2.66
N PHE A 222 -14.67 15.11 -1.50
CA PHE A 222 -14.30 16.17 -0.57
C PHE A 222 -12.91 15.95 0.02
N VAL A 223 -12.62 14.73 0.48
CA VAL A 223 -11.30 14.37 1.02
C VAL A 223 -10.20 14.60 -0.01
N LEU A 224 -10.37 14.10 -1.25
CA LEU A 224 -9.39 14.28 -2.32
C LEU A 224 -9.20 15.75 -2.70
N LYS A 225 -10.28 16.56 -2.72
CA LYS A 225 -10.21 18.00 -2.94
C LYS A 225 -9.40 18.70 -1.86
N MET A 226 -9.63 18.32 -0.59
CA MET A 226 -8.93 18.91 0.55
C MET A 226 -7.46 18.50 0.62
N MET A 227 -7.13 17.25 0.30
CA MET A 227 -5.74 16.84 0.11
C MET A 227 -5.04 17.69 -0.96
N LYS A 228 -5.66 17.85 -2.14
CA LYS A 228 -5.10 18.63 -3.24
C LYS A 228 -4.96 20.12 -2.91
N LYS A 229 -5.87 20.68 -2.11
CA LYS A 229 -5.80 22.07 -1.62
C LYS A 229 -4.64 22.24 -0.64
N ASN A 230 -4.54 21.34 0.33
CA ASN A 230 -3.58 21.41 1.42
C ASN A 230 -2.13 21.09 0.98
N ASP A 231 -1.94 20.11 0.09
CA ASP A 231 -0.65 19.76 -0.50
C ASP A 231 -0.81 19.19 -1.92
N LYS A 232 -0.64 20.06 -2.91
CA LYS A 232 -0.75 19.69 -4.33
C LYS A 232 0.35 18.75 -4.79
N ASN A 233 1.55 18.83 -4.21
CA ASN A 233 2.69 18.03 -4.64
C ASN A 233 2.56 16.59 -4.13
N GLN A 234 2.23 16.42 -2.86
CA GLN A 234 1.95 15.11 -2.29
C GLN A 234 0.75 14.44 -2.99
N PHE A 235 -0.33 15.18 -3.25
CA PHE A 235 -1.48 14.64 -3.99
C PHE A 235 -1.07 14.12 -5.38
N LYS A 236 -0.27 14.89 -6.14
CA LYS A 236 0.24 14.44 -7.45
C LYS A 236 1.12 13.19 -7.33
N ALA A 237 1.97 13.10 -6.31
CA ALA A 237 2.81 11.94 -6.08
C ALA A 237 1.97 10.69 -5.76
N LEU A 238 0.91 10.85 -4.96
CA LEU A 238 -0.03 9.76 -4.64
C LEU A 238 -0.80 9.29 -5.87
N VAL A 239 -1.31 10.20 -6.69
CA VAL A 239 -1.96 9.85 -7.97
C VAL A 239 -0.99 9.07 -8.88
N ARG A 240 0.26 9.55 -9.03
CA ARG A 240 1.28 8.81 -9.80
C ARG A 240 1.54 7.41 -9.24
N SER A 241 1.57 7.27 -7.91
CA SER A 241 1.84 5.97 -7.26
C SER A 241 0.78 4.91 -7.52
N ILE A 242 -0.43 5.31 -7.92
CA ILE A 242 -1.53 4.37 -8.24
C ILE A 242 -1.76 4.21 -9.76
N SER A 243 -1.18 5.11 -10.57
CA SER A 243 -1.26 5.10 -12.03
C SER A 243 -0.11 4.39 -12.72
N ASN A 244 1.02 4.15 -12.03
CA ASN A 244 2.15 3.41 -12.57
C ASN A 244 1.85 1.90 -12.58
N ASP A 245 0.97 1.48 -13.48
CA ASP A 245 0.80 0.08 -13.92
C ASP A 245 1.39 -0.11 -15.33
N GLU A 246 2.60 0.42 -15.57
CA GLU A 246 3.47 0.07 -16.70
C GLU A 246 4.89 -0.23 -16.22
#